data_AF-A0A8C7YGM4-F1
#
_entry.id   AF-A0A8C7YGM4-F1
#
_cell.length_a   1.000
_cell.length_b   1.000
_cell.length_c   1.000
_cell.angle_alpha   90.00
_cell.angle_beta   90.00
_cell.angle_gamma   90.00
#
_symmetry.space_group_name_H-M   'P 1'
#
loop_
_entity.id
_entity.type
_entity.pdbx_description
1 polymer ?
#
loop_
_entity_poly.entity_id
_entity_poly.type
_entity_poly.pdbx_seq_one_letter_code
_entity_poly.pdbx_strand_id
1 'polypeptide(L)'
;MPTKTSKTKRVKGGKVKGKKDGKHESKGDKESDVETARANAALWELRLKATNQDLTEYREASNNLARANEGLINQLLRAERDSVDISGHWEREMAAKQEKVWKLMENNCVLKTALEKRDQLNETLKNTTKEAEGLKKLTHSLVEENTILAQNKNLADIEHKNQKLSEFTTKIASLEEALDLKSKELQQQEEKEQKNLVIIQSKEVEMDKLQRVLAMRVREMQGLKQLASTVVKKRKEMEEFFYEALDHVRHEITASRFRYKKESKQAYSWRFREATAGKIEFPPICTFHKSPNSTNHVYADMEASGKCFHLLENEVKVSDLTWEQKEQVLRLLFAKMNEQTERRKQSDTTSSVQAESQLTPPSF
;
A
#
# COMPACT_ATOMS: atom_id res chain seq x y z
N MET A 1 63.91 21.39 24.16
CA MET A 1 64.06 22.30 25.33
C MET A 1 62.75 22.28 26.11
N PRO A 2 62.76 22.23 27.45
CA PRO A 2 63.53 21.34 28.33
C PRO A 2 62.57 20.68 29.38
N THR A 3 62.83 19.51 29.98
CA THR A 3 63.63 19.28 31.20
C THR A 3 63.37 17.79 31.57
N LYS A 4 64.31 16.82 31.66
CA LYS A 4 65.41 16.60 32.64
C LYS A 4 64.91 16.87 34.07
N THR A 5 64.95 16.00 35.07
CA THR A 5 65.86 14.94 35.55
C THR A 5 65.22 14.45 36.87
N SER A 6 65.45 13.24 37.42
CA SER A 6 66.65 12.97 38.22
C SER A 6 66.71 11.50 38.67
N LYS A 7 67.87 10.89 38.47
CA LYS A 7 68.38 9.72 39.21
C LYS A 7 68.67 10.08 40.67
N THR A 8 68.75 9.07 41.55
CA THR A 8 69.74 8.83 42.66
C THR A 8 69.07 8.01 43.76
N LYS A 9 69.66 7.10 44.54
CA LYS A 9 70.80 6.16 44.49
C LYS A 9 70.66 5.34 45.80
N ARG A 10 71.13 4.10 45.77
CA ARG A 10 71.28 3.10 46.86
C ARG A 10 71.62 3.71 48.23
N VAL A 11 71.22 3.05 49.34
CA VAL A 11 72.13 2.34 50.29
C VAL A 11 71.34 1.43 51.26
N LYS A 12 72.07 0.38 51.66
CA LYS A 12 71.82 -0.81 52.49
C LYS A 12 71.24 -0.60 53.89
N GLY A 13 70.65 -1.70 54.40
CA GLY A 13 71.04 -2.27 55.70
C GLY A 13 69.88 -2.49 56.67
N GLY A 14 69.73 -3.72 57.18
CA GLY A 14 68.91 -3.98 58.37
C GLY A 14 68.14 -5.29 58.35
N LYS A 15 68.84 -6.39 58.65
CA LYS A 15 68.26 -7.70 58.96
C LYS A 15 67.73 -7.65 60.40
N VAL A 16 66.41 -7.73 60.59
CA VAL A 16 65.81 -8.19 61.85
C VAL A 16 64.79 -9.28 61.52
N LYS A 17 65.23 -10.52 61.73
CA LYS A 17 64.45 -11.74 61.57
C LYS A 17 63.76 -11.99 62.92
N GLY A 18 62.45 -11.83 62.97
CA GLY A 18 61.63 -12.12 64.14
C GLY A 18 60.24 -12.60 63.74
N LYS A 19 60.00 -13.90 63.99
CA LYS A 19 58.71 -14.60 64.23
C LYS A 19 57.55 -14.31 63.27
N LYS A 20 57.20 -15.28 62.41
CA LYS A 20 56.28 -16.39 62.70
C LYS A 20 54.83 -15.89 62.76
N ASP A 21 54.15 -15.98 61.62
CA ASP A 21 52.92 -16.74 61.38
C ASP A 21 52.69 -16.67 59.85
N GLY A 22 52.61 -17.75 59.09
CA GLY A 22 51.80 -18.92 59.37
C GLY A 22 50.40 -18.73 58.79
N LYS A 23 50.26 -18.52 57.47
CA LYS A 23 49.02 -18.89 56.79
C LYS A 23 49.36 -19.50 55.44
N HIS A 24 49.53 -20.82 55.49
CA HIS A 24 49.42 -21.69 54.36
C HIS A 24 48.05 -21.44 53.72
N GLU A 25 47.99 -20.69 52.61
CA GLU A 25 46.79 -20.67 51.79
C GLU A 25 46.53 -22.10 51.32
N SER A 26 45.44 -22.65 51.84
CA SER A 26 44.87 -23.93 51.47
C SER A 26 44.78 -24.01 49.95
N LYS A 27 45.23 -25.12 49.35
CA LYS A 27 45.03 -25.42 47.92
C LYS A 27 43.58 -25.17 47.45
N GLY A 28 42.60 -25.36 48.35
CA GLY A 28 41.17 -25.15 48.08
C GLY A 28 40.72 -23.69 47.86
N ASP A 29 41.32 -22.69 48.51
CA ASP A 29 40.90 -21.27 48.30
C ASP A 29 41.34 -20.77 46.92
N LYS A 30 42.55 -21.15 46.50
CA LYS A 30 43.07 -20.90 45.15
C LYS A 30 42.26 -21.64 44.09
N GLU A 31 41.78 -22.83 44.40
CA GLU A 31 40.93 -23.62 43.51
C GLU A 31 39.57 -22.92 43.30
N SER A 32 38.99 -22.33 44.35
CA SER A 32 37.73 -21.56 44.27
C SER A 32 37.86 -20.24 43.49
N ASP A 33 38.99 -19.53 43.61
CA ASP A 33 39.26 -18.32 42.83
C ASP A 33 39.46 -18.65 41.35
N VAL A 34 40.14 -19.76 41.06
CA VAL A 34 40.33 -20.26 39.70
C VAL A 34 39.00 -20.74 39.10
N GLU A 35 38.10 -21.33 39.89
CA GLU A 35 36.74 -21.67 39.45
C GLU A 35 35.87 -20.44 39.19
N THR A 36 35.97 -19.41 40.03
CA THR A 36 35.26 -18.14 39.84
C THR A 36 35.76 -17.41 38.59
N ALA A 37 37.07 -17.42 38.34
CA ALA A 37 37.66 -16.88 37.11
C ALA A 37 37.21 -17.68 35.87
N ARG A 38 37.15 -19.02 35.96
CA ARG A 38 36.60 -19.88 34.90
C ARG A 38 35.12 -19.58 34.62
N ALA A 39 34.30 -19.39 35.66
CA ALA A 39 32.88 -19.04 35.51
C ALA A 39 32.68 -17.65 34.88
N ASN A 40 33.48 -16.65 35.30
CA ASN A 40 33.45 -15.32 34.69
C ASN A 40 33.92 -15.35 33.23
N ALA A 41 34.98 -16.10 32.90
CA ALA A 41 35.42 -16.30 31.53
C ALA A 41 34.32 -16.95 30.67
N ALA A 42 33.65 -17.99 31.19
CA ALA A 42 32.53 -18.63 30.51
C ALA A 42 31.34 -17.68 30.28
N LEU A 43 31.05 -16.78 31.23
CA LEU A 43 30.03 -15.73 31.04
C LEU A 43 30.42 -14.74 29.94
N TRP A 44 31.68 -14.31 29.88
CA TRP A 44 32.17 -13.45 28.80
C TRP A 44 32.13 -14.13 27.44
N GLU A 45 32.49 -15.41 27.37
CA GLU A 45 32.36 -16.20 26.14
C GLU A 45 30.91 -16.33 25.69
N LEU A 46 29.98 -16.58 26.62
CA LEU A 46 28.56 -16.69 26.31
C LEU A 46 27.98 -15.35 25.85
N ARG A 47 28.37 -14.25 26.51
CA ARG A 47 27.98 -12.90 26.09
C ARG A 47 28.56 -12.51 24.73
N LEU A 48 29.82 -12.88 24.46
CA LEU A 48 30.45 -12.69 23.15
C LEU A 48 29.74 -13.50 22.07
N LYS A 49 29.37 -14.75 22.36
CA LYS A 49 28.59 -15.60 21.45
C LYS A 49 27.22 -14.98 21.14
N ALA A 50 26.49 -14.51 22.15
CA ALA A 50 25.22 -13.83 21.97
C ALA A 50 25.36 -12.57 21.09
N THR A 51 26.35 -11.71 21.36
CA THR A 51 26.58 -10.51 20.53
C THR A 51 27.02 -10.83 19.10
N ASN A 52 27.79 -11.90 18.91
CA ASN A 52 28.19 -12.35 17.58
C ASN A 52 27.00 -12.90 16.80
N GLN A 53 26.10 -13.61 17.48
CA GLN A 53 24.86 -14.12 16.90
C GLN A 53 23.93 -12.98 16.49
N ASP A 54 23.69 -12.00 17.37
CA ASP A 54 22.92 -10.80 17.03
C ASP A 54 23.52 -10.13 15.79
N LEU A 55 24.85 -9.96 15.74
CA LEU A 55 25.54 -9.32 14.63
C LEU A 55 25.40 -10.10 13.31
N THR A 56 25.43 -11.44 13.35
CA THR A 56 25.14 -12.27 12.17
C THR A 56 23.70 -12.11 11.72
N GLU A 57 22.74 -12.13 12.64
CA GLU A 57 21.32 -11.95 12.35
C GLU A 57 21.04 -10.57 11.73
N TYR A 58 21.67 -9.50 12.25
CA TYR A 58 21.60 -8.17 11.65
C TYR A 58 22.18 -8.13 10.23
N ARG A 59 23.32 -8.79 9.98
CA ARG A 59 23.91 -8.87 8.64
C ARG A 59 23.01 -9.62 7.68
N GLU A 60 22.42 -10.73 8.11
CA GLU A 60 21.48 -11.51 7.31
C GLU A 60 20.21 -10.72 7.01
N ALA A 61 19.64 -10.04 8.00
CA ALA A 61 18.49 -9.17 7.82
C ALA A 61 18.78 -8.04 6.82
N SER A 62 19.95 -7.39 6.92
CA SER A 62 20.39 -6.36 5.97
C SER A 62 20.53 -6.92 4.55
N ASN A 63 21.10 -8.11 4.39
CA ASN A 63 21.26 -8.76 3.09
C ASN A 63 19.92 -9.21 2.50
N ASN A 64 19.00 -9.71 3.34
CA ASN A 64 17.65 -10.07 2.95
C ASN A 64 16.87 -8.83 2.48
N LEU A 65 17.00 -7.70 3.20
CA LEU A 65 16.40 -6.42 2.80
C LEU A 65 16.97 -5.93 1.47
N ALA A 66 18.28 -6.02 1.27
CA ALA A 66 18.92 -5.63 0.01
C ALA A 66 18.40 -6.46 -1.17
N ARG A 67 18.31 -7.79 -1.02
CA ARG A 67 17.73 -8.70 -2.03
C ARG A 67 16.26 -8.40 -2.31
N ALA A 68 15.47 -8.13 -1.27
CA ALA A 68 14.06 -7.77 -1.42
C ALA A 68 13.90 -6.43 -2.17
N ASN A 69 14.70 -5.42 -1.84
CA ASN A 69 14.71 -4.14 -2.53
C ASN A 69 15.10 -4.28 -4.01
N GLU A 70 16.14 -5.06 -4.31
CA GLU A 70 16.52 -5.36 -5.70
C GLU A 70 15.41 -6.10 -6.45
N GLY A 71 14.74 -7.04 -5.79
CA GLY A 71 13.56 -7.74 -6.33
C GLY A 71 12.41 -6.79 -6.66
N LEU A 72 12.10 -5.86 -5.75
CA LEU A 72 11.06 -4.84 -5.95
C LEU A 72 11.42 -3.87 -7.09
N ILE A 73 12.67 -3.42 -7.17
CA ILE A 73 13.14 -2.57 -8.27
C ILE A 73 12.96 -3.28 -9.62
N ASN A 74 13.35 -4.55 -9.70
CA ASN A 74 13.21 -5.33 -10.93
C ASN A 74 11.74 -5.59 -11.30
N GLN A 75 10.86 -5.79 -10.31
CA GLN A 75 9.42 -5.89 -10.55
C GLN A 75 8.84 -4.58 -11.06
N LEU A 76 9.23 -3.45 -10.47
CA LEU A 76 8.79 -2.13 -10.89
C LEU A 76 9.23 -1.81 -12.32
N LEU A 77 10.50 -2.07 -12.67
CA LEU A 77 10.99 -1.88 -14.05
C LEU A 77 10.28 -2.76 -15.08
N ARG A 78 9.91 -4.00 -14.71
CA ARG A 78 9.11 -4.88 -15.59
C ARG A 78 7.69 -4.36 -15.75
N ALA A 79 7.03 -4.00 -14.65
CA ALA A 79 5.68 -3.45 -14.70
C ALA A 79 5.60 -2.13 -15.49
N GLU A 80 6.61 -1.26 -15.37
CA GLU A 80 6.74 -0.05 -16.17
C GLU A 80 6.88 -0.38 -17.67
N ARG A 81 7.73 -1.35 -18.03
CA ARG A 81 7.89 -1.79 -19.41
C ARG A 81 6.59 -2.38 -19.97
N ASP A 82 5.97 -3.30 -19.24
CA ASP A 82 4.72 -3.93 -19.67
C ASP A 82 3.61 -2.87 -19.83
N SER A 83 3.54 -1.88 -18.93
CA SER A 83 2.60 -0.77 -19.04
C SER A 83 2.83 0.07 -20.30
N VAL A 84 4.10 0.35 -20.64
CA VAL A 84 4.46 1.09 -21.85
C VAL A 84 4.11 0.26 -23.10
N ASP A 85 4.42 -1.03 -23.11
CA ASP A 85 4.14 -1.92 -24.24
C ASP A 85 2.63 -2.08 -24.49
N ILE A 86 1.85 -2.26 -23.43
CA ILE A 86 0.38 -2.31 -23.48
C ILE A 86 -0.18 -0.98 -23.97
N SER A 87 0.27 0.15 -23.41
CA SER A 87 -0.17 1.48 -23.85
C SER A 87 0.14 1.71 -25.33
N GLY A 88 1.35 1.38 -25.78
CA GLY A 88 1.76 1.52 -27.17
C GLY A 88 0.99 0.59 -28.12
N HIS A 89 0.61 -0.61 -27.68
CA HIS A 89 -0.29 -1.49 -28.44
C HIS A 89 -1.64 -0.83 -28.67
N TRP A 90 -2.28 -0.35 -27.60
CA TRP A 90 -3.59 0.30 -27.70
C TRP A 90 -3.54 1.57 -28.52
N GLU A 91 -2.47 2.36 -28.42
CA GLU A 91 -2.28 3.58 -29.21
C GLU A 91 -2.18 3.26 -30.71
N ARG A 92 -1.42 2.23 -31.09
CA ARG A 92 -1.35 1.75 -32.48
C ARG A 92 -2.71 1.25 -32.99
N GLU A 93 -3.45 0.52 -32.16
CA GLU A 93 -4.77 0.02 -32.54
C GLU A 93 -5.79 1.16 -32.71
N MET A 94 -5.74 2.15 -31.82
CA MET A 94 -6.56 3.36 -31.92
C MET A 94 -6.22 4.17 -33.18
N ALA A 95 -4.94 4.36 -33.48
CA ALA A 95 -4.50 5.03 -34.70
C ALA A 95 -5.00 4.31 -35.97
N ALA A 96 -4.89 2.98 -36.02
CA ALA A 96 -5.38 2.19 -37.14
C ALA A 96 -6.91 2.27 -37.32
N LYS A 97 -7.67 2.31 -36.21
CA LYS A 97 -9.12 2.53 -36.25
C LYS A 97 -9.46 3.94 -36.73
N GLN A 98 -8.72 4.95 -36.28
CA GLN A 98 -8.91 6.33 -36.70
C GLN A 98 -8.64 6.53 -38.19
N GLU A 99 -7.60 5.88 -38.73
CA GLU A 99 -7.31 5.91 -40.17
C GLU A 99 -8.42 5.26 -41.00
N LYS A 100 -9.01 4.15 -40.52
CA LYS A 100 -10.17 3.52 -41.18
C LYS A 100 -11.38 4.46 -41.18
N VAL A 101 -11.65 5.14 -40.07
CA VAL A 101 -12.73 6.14 -39.99
C VAL A 101 -12.49 7.28 -40.97
N TRP A 102 -11.25 7.78 -41.06
CA TRP A 102 -10.88 8.82 -42.03
C TRP A 102 -11.14 8.39 -43.47
N LYS A 103 -10.67 7.19 -43.87
CA LYS A 103 -10.89 6.63 -45.21
C LYS A 103 -12.38 6.45 -45.53
N LEU A 104 -13.18 6.00 -44.57
CA LEU A 104 -14.64 5.86 -44.74
C LEU A 104 -15.31 7.23 -44.91
N MET A 105 -14.85 8.25 -44.18
CA MET A 105 -15.37 9.61 -44.30
C MET A 105 -15.03 10.22 -45.67
N GLU A 106 -13.80 10.04 -46.15
CA GLU A 106 -13.37 10.45 -47.49
C GLU A 106 -14.21 9.78 -48.59
N ASN A 107 -14.39 8.45 -48.51
CA ASN A 107 -15.24 7.72 -49.44
C ASN A 107 -16.70 8.21 -49.42
N ASN A 108 -17.24 8.54 -48.25
CA ASN A 108 -18.58 9.11 -48.15
C ASN A 108 -18.69 10.49 -48.81
N CYS A 109 -17.67 11.35 -48.68
CA CYS A 109 -17.62 12.62 -49.41
C CYS A 109 -17.63 12.38 -50.93
N VAL A 110 -16.80 11.46 -51.43
CA VAL A 110 -16.77 11.11 -52.86
C VAL A 110 -18.14 10.59 -53.33
N LEU A 111 -18.75 9.66 -52.59
CA LEU A 111 -20.08 9.13 -52.90
C LEU A 111 -21.15 10.23 -52.93
N LYS A 112 -21.11 11.17 -51.98
CA LYS A 112 -22.05 12.30 -51.95
C LYS A 112 -21.93 13.17 -53.21
N THR A 113 -20.72 13.51 -53.62
CA THR A 113 -20.51 14.30 -54.85
C THR A 113 -20.95 13.55 -56.11
N ALA A 114 -20.76 12.22 -56.15
CA ALA A 114 -21.24 11.39 -57.26
C ALA A 114 -22.78 11.35 -57.33
N LEU A 115 -23.46 11.28 -56.18
CA LEU A 115 -24.92 11.36 -56.09
C LEU A 115 -25.44 12.71 -56.57
N GLU A 116 -24.84 13.82 -56.13
CA GLU A 116 -25.20 15.17 -56.59
C GLU A 116 -25.06 15.30 -58.12
N LYS A 117 -23.98 14.76 -58.70
CA LYS A 117 -23.78 14.77 -60.15
C LYS A 117 -24.79 13.90 -60.90
N ARG A 118 -25.15 12.73 -60.35
CA ARG A 118 -26.21 11.87 -60.89
C ARG A 118 -27.55 12.61 -60.92
N ASP A 119 -27.88 13.32 -59.84
CA ASP A 119 -29.14 14.05 -59.73
C ASP A 119 -29.20 15.21 -60.74
N GLN A 120 -28.08 15.93 -60.96
CA GLN A 120 -27.96 16.92 -62.03
C GLN A 120 -28.17 16.31 -63.42
N LEU A 121 -27.52 15.18 -63.71
CA LEU A 121 -27.69 14.49 -64.99
C LEU A 121 -29.14 14.03 -65.21
N ASN A 122 -29.80 13.52 -64.18
CA ASN A 122 -31.22 13.15 -64.26
C ASN A 122 -32.12 14.34 -64.57
N GLU A 123 -31.87 15.51 -63.99
CA GLU A 123 -32.66 16.70 -64.32
C GLU A 123 -32.40 17.17 -65.75
N THR A 124 -31.15 17.07 -66.25
CA THR A 124 -30.87 17.35 -67.67
C THR A 124 -31.59 16.38 -68.61
N LEU A 125 -31.59 15.07 -68.30
CA LEU A 125 -32.31 14.06 -69.08
C LEU A 125 -33.82 14.31 -69.08
N LYS A 126 -34.39 14.72 -67.95
CA LYS A 126 -35.80 15.07 -67.83
C LYS A 126 -36.18 16.30 -68.65
N ASN A 127 -35.26 17.25 -68.81
CA ASN A 127 -35.50 18.42 -69.66
C ASN A 127 -35.42 18.04 -71.15
N THR A 128 -34.43 17.23 -71.55
CA THR A 128 -34.32 16.77 -72.95
C THR A 128 -35.48 15.86 -73.36
N THR A 129 -36.03 15.04 -72.45
CA THR A 129 -37.23 14.25 -72.74
C THR A 129 -38.47 15.13 -72.94
N LYS A 130 -38.65 16.19 -72.14
CA LYS A 130 -39.73 17.17 -72.35
C LYS A 130 -39.60 17.90 -73.69
N GLU A 131 -38.38 18.28 -74.07
CA GLU A 131 -38.12 18.89 -75.38
C GLU A 131 -38.43 17.92 -76.52
N ALA A 132 -38.03 16.65 -76.39
CA ALA A 132 -38.35 15.60 -77.35
C ALA A 132 -39.87 15.34 -77.46
N GLU A 133 -40.60 15.40 -76.34
CA GLU A 133 -42.07 15.34 -76.34
C GLU A 133 -42.71 16.55 -77.01
N GLY A 134 -42.16 17.75 -76.80
CA GLY A 134 -42.58 18.98 -77.48
C GLY A 134 -42.39 18.90 -79.00
N LEU A 135 -41.22 18.42 -79.43
CA LEU A 135 -40.93 18.16 -80.85
C LEU A 135 -41.86 17.07 -81.41
N LYS A 136 -42.14 16.01 -80.65
CA LYS A 136 -43.08 14.97 -81.05
C LYS A 136 -44.50 15.50 -81.22
N LYS A 137 -44.95 16.42 -80.35
CA LYS A 137 -46.25 17.10 -80.51
C LYS A 137 -46.29 17.96 -81.76
N LEU A 138 -45.24 18.73 -82.03
CA LEU A 138 -45.13 19.53 -83.27
C LEU A 138 -45.12 18.65 -84.53
N THR A 139 -44.37 17.54 -84.48
CA THR A 139 -44.35 16.53 -85.54
C THR A 139 -45.72 15.86 -85.67
N HIS A 140 -46.43 15.59 -84.56
CA HIS A 140 -47.80 15.07 -84.59
C HIS A 140 -48.77 16.06 -85.22
N SER A 141 -48.66 17.37 -84.96
CA SER A 141 -49.51 18.38 -85.63
C SER A 141 -49.22 18.51 -87.12
N LEU A 142 -47.95 18.41 -87.55
CA LEU A 142 -47.54 18.32 -88.96
C LEU A 142 -47.94 16.98 -89.61
N VAL A 143 -48.01 15.91 -88.82
CA VAL A 143 -48.49 14.59 -89.23
C VAL A 143 -50.02 14.57 -89.27
N GLU A 144 -50.74 15.28 -88.42
CA GLU A 144 -52.20 15.50 -88.50
C GLU A 144 -52.58 16.20 -89.81
N GLU A 145 -51.76 17.15 -90.25
CA GLU A 145 -51.88 17.79 -91.56
C GLU A 145 -51.59 16.82 -92.72
N ASN A 146 -50.63 15.89 -92.55
CA ASN A 146 -50.32 14.83 -93.52
C ASN A 146 -51.23 13.58 -93.45
N THR A 147 -51.96 13.36 -92.35
CA THR A 147 -52.79 12.17 -92.12
C THR A 147 -54.24 12.36 -92.56
N ILE A 148 -54.68 13.58 -92.85
CA ILE A 148 -55.87 13.83 -93.71
C ILE A 148 -55.63 13.26 -95.13
N LEU A 149 -54.37 13.11 -95.55
CA LEU A 149 -53.98 12.51 -96.84
C LEU A 149 -53.59 11.02 -96.77
N ALA A 150 -53.48 10.42 -95.58
CA ALA A 150 -52.81 9.12 -95.43
C ALA A 150 -53.52 8.14 -94.47
N GLN A 151 -54.84 8.17 -94.35
CA GLN A 151 -55.58 7.11 -93.66
C GLN A 151 -55.92 5.96 -94.62
N ASN A 152 -54.93 5.11 -94.87
CA ASN A 152 -55.11 3.74 -95.32
C ASN A 152 -54.07 2.84 -94.64
N LYS A 153 -54.55 1.76 -93.98
CA LYS A 153 -53.83 0.58 -93.42
C LYS A 153 -53.14 0.77 -92.05
N ASN A 154 -53.13 -0.16 -91.09
CA ASN A 154 -53.62 -1.54 -90.96
C ASN A 154 -53.55 -2.00 -89.47
N LEU A 155 -54.25 -3.09 -89.17
CA LEU A 155 -54.38 -3.83 -87.90
C LEU A 155 -53.10 -4.25 -87.13
N ALA A 156 -51.89 -4.14 -87.68
CA ALA A 156 -50.66 -4.65 -87.05
C ALA A 156 -50.19 -3.83 -85.83
N ASP A 157 -50.67 -2.59 -85.69
CA ASP A 157 -50.22 -1.63 -84.67
C ASP A 157 -50.86 -1.87 -83.29
N ILE A 158 -51.97 -2.63 -83.24
CA ILE A 158 -52.69 -3.00 -82.01
C ILE A 158 -52.00 -4.18 -81.30
N GLU A 159 -51.47 -5.13 -82.06
CA GLU A 159 -50.86 -6.35 -81.52
C GLU A 159 -49.51 -6.04 -80.82
N HIS A 160 -48.70 -5.16 -81.42
CA HIS A 160 -47.46 -4.67 -80.82
C HIS A 160 -47.69 -3.77 -79.57
N LYS A 161 -48.80 -3.01 -79.52
CA LYS A 161 -49.19 -2.24 -78.33
C LYS A 161 -49.64 -3.15 -77.19
N ASN A 162 -50.39 -4.22 -77.48
CA ASN A 162 -50.79 -5.22 -76.50
C ASN A 162 -49.60 -5.99 -75.92
N GLN A 163 -48.60 -6.31 -76.74
CA GLN A 163 -47.37 -6.96 -76.29
C GLN A 163 -46.60 -6.08 -75.29
N LYS A 164 -46.40 -4.79 -75.62
CA LYS A 164 -45.80 -3.81 -74.71
C LYS A 164 -46.59 -3.58 -73.43
N LEU A 165 -47.92 -3.58 -73.51
CA LEU A 165 -48.76 -3.49 -72.31
C LEU A 165 -48.51 -4.68 -71.38
N SER A 166 -48.45 -5.91 -71.90
CA SER A 166 -48.16 -7.10 -71.08
C SER A 166 -46.77 -7.08 -70.43
N GLU A 167 -45.76 -6.56 -71.14
CA GLU A 167 -44.41 -6.35 -70.60
C GLU A 167 -44.40 -5.32 -69.46
N PHE A 168 -45.18 -4.24 -69.57
CA PHE A 168 -45.30 -3.27 -68.48
C PHE A 168 -46.07 -3.83 -67.29
N THR A 169 -47.14 -4.60 -67.51
CA THR A 169 -47.90 -5.22 -66.42
C THR A 169 -47.05 -6.19 -65.61
N THR A 170 -46.23 -7.01 -66.27
CA THR A 170 -45.30 -7.93 -65.58
C THR A 170 -44.21 -7.18 -64.82
N LYS A 171 -43.71 -6.08 -65.37
CA LYS A 171 -42.70 -5.25 -64.71
C LYS A 171 -43.24 -4.53 -63.48
N ILE A 172 -44.47 -4.01 -63.56
CA ILE A 172 -45.17 -3.40 -62.43
C ILE A 172 -45.36 -4.45 -61.32
N ALA A 173 -45.87 -5.64 -61.64
CA ALA A 173 -46.03 -6.71 -60.65
C ALA A 173 -44.69 -7.09 -59.97
N SER A 174 -43.59 -7.18 -60.74
CA SER A 174 -42.27 -7.46 -60.17
C SER A 174 -41.73 -6.35 -59.26
N LEU A 175 -42.06 -5.09 -59.56
CA LEU A 175 -41.68 -3.94 -58.75
C LEU A 175 -42.53 -3.85 -57.49
N GLU A 176 -43.82 -4.16 -57.56
CA GLU A 176 -44.72 -4.25 -56.41
C GLU A 176 -44.25 -5.33 -55.42
N GLU A 177 -43.86 -6.51 -55.92
CA GLU A 177 -43.30 -7.58 -55.09
C GLU A 177 -41.96 -7.17 -54.45
N ALA A 178 -41.07 -6.53 -55.20
CA ALA A 178 -39.80 -6.02 -54.66
C ALA A 178 -40.02 -4.93 -53.59
N LEU A 179 -41.03 -4.08 -53.76
CA LEU A 179 -41.39 -3.06 -52.77
C LEU A 179 -41.99 -3.67 -51.50
N ASP A 180 -42.87 -4.68 -51.61
CA ASP A 180 -43.43 -5.38 -50.46
C ASP A 180 -42.34 -6.10 -49.65
N LEU A 181 -41.41 -6.78 -50.32
CA LEU A 181 -40.24 -7.37 -49.66
C LEU A 181 -39.38 -6.33 -48.94
N LYS A 182 -39.11 -5.19 -49.58
CA LYS A 182 -38.36 -4.10 -48.94
C LYS A 182 -39.09 -3.46 -47.77
N SER A 183 -40.41 -3.33 -47.85
CA SER A 183 -41.23 -2.84 -46.74
C SER A 183 -41.15 -3.76 -45.52
N LYS A 184 -41.22 -5.09 -45.75
CA LYS A 184 -41.07 -6.09 -44.69
C LYS A 184 -39.67 -6.10 -44.06
N GLU A 185 -38.62 -5.96 -44.88
CA GLU A 185 -37.24 -5.84 -44.37
C GLU A 185 -37.05 -4.59 -43.49
N LEU A 186 -37.59 -3.44 -43.91
CA LEU A 186 -37.53 -2.21 -43.12
C LEU A 186 -38.27 -2.34 -41.79
N GLN A 187 -39.46 -2.95 -41.80
CA GLN A 187 -40.24 -3.17 -40.59
C GLN A 187 -39.50 -4.11 -39.60
N GLN A 188 -38.88 -5.19 -40.10
CA GLN A 188 -38.06 -6.06 -39.26
C GLN A 188 -36.82 -5.34 -38.71
N GLN A 189 -36.24 -4.42 -39.47
CA GLN A 189 -35.10 -3.62 -39.03
C GLN A 189 -35.51 -2.64 -37.93
N GLU A 190 -36.64 -1.95 -38.10
CA GLU A 190 -37.20 -1.05 -37.10
C GLU A 190 -37.52 -1.78 -35.78
N GLU A 191 -38.09 -2.98 -35.85
CA GLU A 191 -38.33 -3.80 -34.65
C GLU A 191 -37.04 -4.20 -33.93
N LYS A 192 -35.96 -4.50 -34.66
CA LYS A 192 -34.65 -4.82 -34.07
C LYS A 192 -34.04 -3.58 -33.42
N GLU A 193 -34.14 -2.42 -34.07
CA GLU A 193 -33.67 -1.14 -33.53
C GLU A 193 -34.42 -0.76 -32.26
N GLN A 194 -35.74 -0.95 -32.23
CA GLN A 194 -36.55 -0.71 -31.04
C GLN A 194 -36.16 -1.65 -29.87
N LYS A 195 -35.93 -2.93 -30.15
CA LYS A 195 -35.43 -3.89 -29.14
C LYS A 195 -34.06 -3.48 -28.61
N ASN A 196 -33.15 -3.06 -29.51
CA ASN A 196 -31.83 -2.58 -29.12
C ASN A 196 -31.90 -1.33 -28.24
N LEU A 197 -32.80 -0.39 -28.55
CA LEU A 197 -33.01 0.82 -27.75
C LEU A 197 -33.43 0.47 -26.32
N VAL A 198 -34.38 -0.46 -26.14
CA VAL A 198 -34.81 -0.91 -24.80
C VAL A 198 -33.66 -1.56 -24.04
N ILE A 199 -32.83 -2.36 -24.71
CA ILE A 199 -31.64 -2.98 -24.09
C ILE A 199 -30.63 -1.91 -23.65
N ILE A 200 -30.40 -0.89 -24.47
CA ILE A 200 -29.50 0.22 -24.15
C ILE A 200 -30.03 1.00 -22.93
N GLN A 201 -31.32 1.35 -22.92
CA GLN A 201 -31.94 2.04 -21.78
C GLN A 201 -31.85 1.22 -20.48
N SER A 202 -32.05 -0.10 -20.55
CA SER A 202 -31.87 -0.98 -19.39
C SER A 202 -30.43 -0.94 -18.85
N LYS A 203 -29.44 -1.00 -19.75
CA LYS A 203 -28.02 -0.93 -19.40
C LYS A 203 -27.63 0.42 -18.82
N GLU A 204 -28.17 1.52 -19.34
CA GLU A 204 -27.94 2.88 -18.81
C GLU A 204 -28.43 2.98 -17.34
N VAL A 205 -29.62 2.45 -17.04
CA VAL A 205 -30.15 2.43 -15.67
C VAL A 205 -29.29 1.57 -14.74
N GLU A 206 -28.79 0.43 -15.21
CA GLU A 206 -27.87 -0.41 -14.43
C GLU A 206 -26.53 0.28 -14.19
N MET A 207 -25.98 0.94 -15.21
CA MET A 207 -24.75 1.74 -15.09
C MET A 207 -24.91 2.86 -14.06
N ASP A 208 -26.03 3.59 -14.07
CA ASP A 208 -26.34 4.62 -13.08
C ASP A 208 -26.49 4.05 -11.65
N LYS A 209 -27.06 2.86 -11.51
CA LYS A 209 -27.12 2.16 -10.20
C LYS A 209 -25.73 1.81 -9.72
N LEU A 210 -24.88 1.23 -10.58
CA LEU A 210 -23.50 0.87 -10.23
C LEU A 210 -22.67 2.10 -9.88
N GLN A 211 -22.80 3.20 -10.62
CA GLN A 211 -22.10 4.46 -10.35
C GLN A 211 -22.52 5.05 -8.99
N ARG A 212 -23.80 4.97 -8.61
CA ARG A 212 -24.27 5.38 -7.29
C ARG A 212 -23.70 4.51 -6.17
N VAL A 213 -23.66 3.19 -6.36
CA VAL A 213 -23.06 2.27 -5.37
C VAL A 213 -21.57 2.55 -5.21
N LEU A 214 -20.84 2.76 -6.31
CA LEU A 214 -19.43 3.14 -6.26
C LEU A 214 -19.22 4.46 -5.50
N ALA A 215 -20.04 5.48 -5.75
CA ALA A 215 -19.96 6.76 -5.04
C ALA A 215 -20.26 6.62 -3.53
N MET A 216 -21.18 5.72 -3.13
CA MET A 216 -21.42 5.37 -1.73
C MET A 216 -20.18 4.71 -1.11
N ARG A 217 -19.61 3.70 -1.78
CA ARG A 217 -18.41 2.98 -1.28
C ARG A 217 -17.19 3.89 -1.14
N VAL A 218 -16.99 4.83 -2.06
CA VAL A 218 -15.91 5.81 -1.96
C VAL A 218 -16.09 6.70 -0.72
N ARG A 219 -17.31 7.16 -0.43
CA ARG A 219 -17.59 7.96 0.78
C ARG A 219 -17.36 7.16 2.06
N GLU A 220 -17.80 5.90 2.10
CA GLU A 220 -17.54 5.00 3.23
C GLU A 220 -16.04 4.78 3.44
N MET A 221 -15.28 4.53 2.37
CA MET A 221 -13.82 4.41 2.43
C MET A 221 -13.14 5.70 2.92
N GLN A 222 -13.63 6.87 2.50
CA GLN A 222 -13.13 8.15 3.02
C GLN A 222 -13.38 8.29 4.52
N GLY A 223 -14.56 7.89 5.00
CA GLY A 223 -14.88 7.85 6.44
C GLY A 223 -13.94 6.90 7.20
N LEU A 224 -13.71 5.70 6.69
CA LEU A 224 -12.75 4.74 7.26
C LEU A 224 -11.33 5.29 7.28
N LYS A 225 -10.90 5.98 6.21
CA LYS A 225 -9.57 6.61 6.15
C LYS A 225 -9.42 7.71 7.20
N GLN A 226 -10.44 8.55 7.40
CA GLN A 226 -10.43 9.58 8.43
C GLN A 226 -10.40 8.98 9.84
N LEU A 227 -11.19 7.92 10.07
CA LEU A 227 -11.19 7.20 11.34
C LEU A 227 -9.82 6.57 11.62
N ALA A 228 -9.25 5.86 10.63
CA ALA A 228 -7.92 5.26 10.75
C ALA A 228 -6.85 6.32 11.04
N SER A 229 -6.89 7.47 10.34
CA SER A 229 -5.98 8.58 10.60
C SER A 229 -6.12 9.12 12.03
N THR A 230 -7.36 9.24 12.53
CA THR A 230 -7.64 9.68 13.91
C THR A 230 -7.10 8.68 14.94
N VAL A 231 -7.32 7.38 14.72
CA VAL A 231 -6.80 6.32 15.60
C VAL A 231 -5.28 6.33 15.66
N VAL A 232 -4.61 6.45 14.50
CA VAL A 232 -3.14 6.54 14.45
C VAL A 232 -2.64 7.79 15.16
N LYS A 233 -3.29 8.95 14.97
CA LYS A 233 -2.94 10.18 15.67
C LYS A 233 -3.07 10.02 17.19
N LYS A 234 -4.19 9.45 17.66
CA LYS A 234 -4.43 9.22 19.10
C LYS A 234 -3.44 8.22 19.70
N ARG A 235 -3.09 7.18 18.94
CA ARG A 235 -2.04 6.23 19.34
C ARG A 235 -0.68 6.92 19.46
N LYS A 236 -0.32 7.76 18.49
CA LYS A 236 0.92 8.53 18.52
C LYS A 236 0.98 9.46 19.74
N GLU A 237 -0.08 10.22 20.00
CA GLU A 237 -0.18 11.08 21.20
C GLU A 237 0.01 10.28 22.50
N MET A 238 -0.58 9.08 22.59
CA MET A 238 -0.41 8.18 23.73
C MET A 238 1.02 7.65 23.85
N GLU A 239 1.63 7.23 22.75
CA GLU A 239 3.00 6.73 22.72
C GLU A 239 4.00 7.82 23.15
N GLU A 240 3.85 9.04 22.64
CA GLU A 240 4.65 10.21 23.04
C GLU A 240 4.54 10.46 24.55
N PHE A 241 3.32 10.48 25.11
CA PHE A 241 3.11 10.62 26.56
C PHE A 241 3.84 9.53 27.38
N PHE A 242 3.80 8.27 26.94
CA PHE A 242 4.48 7.18 27.63
C PHE A 242 6.01 7.28 27.52
N TYR A 243 6.54 7.69 26.36
CA TYR A 243 7.96 7.93 26.21
C TYR A 243 8.44 9.07 27.11
N GLU A 244 7.70 10.17 27.18
CA GLU A 244 8.01 11.29 28.08
C GLU A 244 7.97 10.85 29.55
N ALA A 245 6.96 10.06 29.96
CA ALA A 245 6.86 9.54 31.32
C ALA A 245 8.03 8.60 31.67
N LEU A 246 8.39 7.68 30.76
CA LEU A 246 9.53 6.78 30.95
C LEU A 246 10.86 7.54 30.99
N ASP A 247 11.02 8.54 30.13
CA ASP A 247 12.22 9.38 30.09
C ASP A 247 12.35 10.19 31.38
N HIS A 248 11.25 10.79 31.86
CA HIS A 248 11.23 11.49 33.14
C HIS A 248 11.63 10.57 34.31
N VAL A 249 11.08 9.36 34.37
CA VAL A 249 11.45 8.37 35.40
C VAL A 249 12.93 8.00 35.32
N ARG A 250 13.49 7.78 34.12
CA ARG A 250 14.91 7.48 33.93
C ARG A 250 15.82 8.63 34.36
N HIS A 251 15.43 9.87 34.06
CA HIS A 251 16.13 11.05 34.54
C HIS A 251 16.11 11.12 36.06
N GLU A 252 14.96 10.88 36.70
CA GLU A 252 14.84 10.93 38.15
C GLU A 252 15.59 9.78 38.84
N ILE A 253 15.63 8.57 38.25
CA ILE A 253 16.50 7.47 38.70
C ILE A 253 17.96 7.93 38.67
N THR A 254 18.40 8.53 37.57
CA THR A 254 19.79 8.99 37.41
C THR A 254 20.13 10.09 38.43
N ALA A 255 19.23 11.06 38.62
CA ALA A 255 19.38 12.13 39.59
C ALA A 255 19.39 11.59 41.03
N SER A 256 18.47 10.68 41.37
CA SER A 256 18.38 10.02 42.68
C SER A 256 19.66 9.26 43.00
N ARG A 257 20.16 8.44 42.05
CA ARG A 257 21.42 7.70 42.20
C ARG A 257 22.61 8.64 42.38
N PHE A 258 22.64 9.76 41.67
CA PHE A 258 23.69 10.76 41.84
C PHE A 258 23.65 11.42 43.24
N ARG A 259 22.45 11.83 43.71
CA ARG A 259 22.26 12.42 45.05
C ARG A 259 22.68 11.46 46.14
N TYR A 260 22.16 10.24 46.14
CA TYR A 260 22.49 9.23 47.14
C TYR A 260 23.99 8.95 47.18
N LYS A 261 24.66 8.76 46.02
CA LYS A 261 26.12 8.57 45.99
C LYS A 261 26.87 9.72 46.65
N LYS A 262 26.46 10.96 46.38
CA LYS A 262 27.09 12.17 46.93
C LYS A 262 26.88 12.23 48.45
N GLU A 263 25.65 12.02 48.91
CA GLU A 263 25.27 12.04 50.32
C GLU A 263 25.94 10.92 51.11
N SER A 264 25.93 9.67 50.60
CA SER A 264 26.63 8.56 51.23
C SER A 264 28.13 8.82 51.35
N LYS A 265 28.75 9.45 50.33
CA LYS A 265 30.18 9.80 50.39
C LYS A 265 30.46 10.87 51.45
N GLN A 266 29.59 11.87 51.55
CA GLN A 266 29.69 12.92 52.55
C GLN A 266 29.46 12.36 53.96
N ALA A 267 28.44 11.53 54.17
CA ALA A 267 28.14 10.88 55.43
C ALA A 267 29.27 9.95 55.89
N TYR A 268 29.82 9.13 54.98
CA TYR A 268 30.98 8.28 55.27
C TYR A 268 32.21 9.10 55.65
N SER A 269 32.51 10.16 54.89
CA SER A 269 33.64 11.05 55.18
C SER A 269 33.45 11.78 56.51
N TRP A 270 32.22 12.17 56.85
CA TRP A 270 31.89 12.76 58.15
C TRP A 270 32.09 11.75 59.30
N ARG A 271 31.55 10.53 59.17
CA ARG A 271 31.74 9.43 60.14
C ARG A 271 33.22 9.13 60.36
N PHE A 272 34.01 9.10 59.29
CA PHE A 272 35.44 8.84 59.35
C PHE A 272 36.20 9.92 60.14
N ARG A 273 35.87 11.21 59.95
CA ARG A 273 36.46 12.31 60.74
C ARG A 273 36.08 12.22 62.22
N GLU A 274 34.82 11.90 62.52
CA GLU A 274 34.33 11.82 63.90
C GLU A 274 34.95 10.63 64.65
N ALA A 275 35.20 9.52 63.94
CA ALA A 275 35.94 8.38 64.46
C ALA A 275 37.43 8.71 64.70
N THR A 276 38.03 9.48 63.79
CA THR A 276 39.41 9.98 63.95
C THR A 276 39.54 10.89 65.17
N ALA A 277 38.48 11.64 65.52
CA ALA A 277 38.40 12.43 66.75
C ALA A 277 38.09 11.61 68.01
N GLY A 278 37.98 10.27 67.90
CA GLY A 278 37.77 9.34 69.02
C GLY A 278 36.35 9.32 69.59
N LYS A 279 35.37 9.94 68.92
CA LYS A 279 33.99 10.05 69.43
C LYS A 279 33.10 8.87 69.03
N ILE A 280 33.41 8.19 67.93
CA ILE A 280 32.70 7.00 67.43
C ILE A 280 33.68 5.96 66.88
N GLU A 281 33.22 4.74 66.65
CA GLU A 281 34.01 3.70 65.99
C GLU A 281 34.19 3.97 64.48
N PHE A 282 35.27 3.47 63.89
CA PHE A 282 35.55 3.65 62.47
C PHE A 282 34.50 2.92 61.60
N PRO A 283 33.89 3.61 60.62
CA PRO A 283 32.90 2.99 59.75
C PRO A 283 33.55 1.89 58.88
N PRO A 284 32.81 0.80 58.54
CA PRO A 284 33.29 -0.23 57.63
C PRO A 284 33.73 0.33 56.28
N ILE A 285 34.80 -0.22 55.70
CA ILE A 285 35.33 0.23 54.40
C ILE A 285 34.25 0.06 53.33
N CYS A 286 33.82 1.18 52.74
CA CYS A 286 32.81 1.23 51.70
C CYS A 286 33.41 1.79 50.40
N THR A 287 33.18 1.12 49.28
CA THR A 287 33.66 1.58 47.97
C THR A 287 32.58 2.35 47.21
N PHE A 288 32.99 3.41 46.49
CA PHE A 288 32.09 4.31 45.73
C PHE A 288 32.18 4.12 44.20
N HIS A 289 32.94 3.11 43.77
CA HIS A 289 33.14 2.74 42.38
C HIS A 289 32.67 1.30 42.15
N LYS A 290 32.04 1.02 41.00
CA LYS A 290 31.63 -0.34 40.63
C LYS A 290 32.88 -1.18 40.36
N SER A 291 33.33 -1.93 41.35
CA SER A 291 34.39 -2.93 41.20
C SER A 291 33.86 -4.30 41.57
N PRO A 292 34.05 -5.33 40.72
CA PRO A 292 33.50 -6.67 40.95
C PRO A 292 34.03 -7.36 42.21
N ASN A 293 35.18 -6.92 42.74
CA ASN A 293 35.85 -7.55 43.88
C ASN A 293 35.55 -6.85 45.23
N SER A 294 34.55 -5.96 45.29
CA SER A 294 34.24 -5.23 46.53
C SER A 294 33.04 -5.85 47.24
N THR A 295 33.26 -6.24 48.50
CA THR A 295 32.24 -6.86 49.37
C THR A 295 31.25 -5.85 49.96
N ASN A 296 31.61 -4.57 50.04
CA ASN A 296 30.77 -3.50 50.59
C ASN A 296 30.86 -2.25 49.73
N HIS A 297 29.76 -1.94 49.05
CA HIS A 297 29.74 -0.94 48.00
C HIS A 297 28.37 -0.27 47.88
N VAL A 298 28.39 1.05 47.70
CA VAL A 298 27.20 1.92 47.77
C VAL A 298 26.11 1.58 46.75
N TYR A 299 26.44 1.03 45.59
CA TYR A 299 25.40 0.66 44.61
C TYR A 299 24.68 -0.66 44.95
N ALA A 300 25.15 -1.47 45.91
CA ALA A 300 24.48 -2.70 46.31
C ALA A 300 23.09 -2.41 46.92
N ASP A 301 22.98 -1.37 47.75
CA ASP A 301 21.72 -0.95 48.38
C ASP A 301 20.73 -0.40 47.34
N MET A 302 21.23 0.34 46.35
CA MET A 302 20.40 0.83 45.23
C MET A 302 19.86 -0.29 44.36
N GLU A 303 20.70 -1.28 44.05
CA GLU A 303 20.34 -2.41 43.20
C GLU A 303 19.42 -3.41 43.93
N ALA A 304 19.51 -3.49 45.27
CA ALA A 304 18.57 -4.25 46.10
C ALA A 304 17.18 -3.60 46.15
N SER A 305 17.11 -2.27 46.22
CA SER A 305 15.83 -1.53 46.25
C SER A 305 14.98 -1.73 44.99
N GLY A 306 15.60 -1.96 43.83
CA GLY A 306 14.88 -2.25 42.57
C GLY A 306 14.41 -3.71 42.42
N LYS A 307 14.91 -4.64 43.26
CA LYS A 307 14.56 -6.08 43.22
C LYS A 307 13.45 -6.46 44.19
N CYS A 308 13.14 -5.60 45.16
CA CYS A 308 12.16 -5.90 46.21
C CYS A 308 10.73 -5.69 45.70
N PHE A 309 10.18 -6.70 45.03
CA PHE A 309 8.75 -6.77 44.66
C PHE A 309 7.95 -7.75 45.54
N HIS A 310 8.62 -8.46 46.45
CA HIS A 310 8.05 -9.61 47.15
C HIS A 310 7.40 -9.33 48.51
N LEU A 311 7.43 -8.07 49.00
CA LEU A 311 7.02 -7.74 50.37
C LEU A 311 5.73 -6.90 50.50
N LEU A 312 5.07 -6.52 49.40
CA LEU A 312 3.84 -5.73 49.48
C LEU A 312 2.61 -6.57 49.13
N GLU A 313 2.05 -7.21 50.16
CA GLU A 313 0.80 -7.96 50.15
C GLU A 313 -0.45 -7.07 50.35
N ASN A 314 -0.26 -5.74 50.46
CA ASN A 314 -1.30 -4.74 50.70
C ASN A 314 -1.52 -3.82 49.49
N GLU A 315 -2.63 -3.08 49.49
CA GLU A 315 -3.01 -2.09 48.45
C GLU A 315 -1.95 -0.97 48.33
N VAL A 316 -1.03 -1.11 47.36
CA VAL A 316 0.08 -0.18 47.14
C VAL A 316 -0.37 0.98 46.27
N LYS A 317 -0.23 2.22 46.75
CA LYS A 317 -0.46 3.41 45.93
C LYS A 317 0.76 3.69 45.06
N VAL A 318 0.55 4.17 43.84
CA VAL A 318 1.62 4.53 42.88
C VAL A 318 2.63 5.53 43.47
N SER A 319 2.18 6.39 44.39
CA SER A 319 3.03 7.35 45.10
C SER A 319 4.13 6.69 45.94
N ASP A 320 3.86 5.51 46.49
CA ASP A 320 4.71 4.82 47.46
C ASP A 320 5.84 4.01 46.80
N LEU A 321 5.82 3.92 45.47
CA LEU A 321 6.81 3.19 44.68
C LEU A 321 8.11 3.99 44.50
N THR A 322 9.25 3.30 44.55
CA THR A 322 10.54 3.88 44.14
C THR A 322 10.55 4.16 42.64
N TRP A 323 11.45 5.03 42.18
CA TRP A 323 11.53 5.37 40.76
C TRP A 323 11.89 4.16 39.88
N GLU A 324 12.75 3.27 40.38
CA GLU A 324 13.05 1.99 39.74
C GLU A 324 11.82 1.08 39.61
N GLN A 325 10.97 1.03 40.63
CA GLN A 325 9.72 0.26 40.58
C GLN A 325 8.69 0.91 39.63
N LYS A 326 8.60 2.24 39.61
CA LYS A 326 7.75 3.00 38.67
C LYS A 326 8.15 2.75 37.22
N GLU A 327 9.44 2.64 36.91
CA GLU A 327 9.92 2.30 35.57
C GLU A 327 9.45 0.88 35.16
N GLN A 328 9.57 -0.10 36.06
CA GLN A 328 9.15 -1.48 35.82
C GLN A 328 7.64 -1.57 35.54
N VAL A 329 6.83 -0.83 36.31
CA VAL A 329 5.37 -0.74 36.13
C VAL A 329 5.01 -0.11 34.79
N LEU A 330 5.66 0.99 34.40
CA LEU A 330 5.42 1.64 33.10
C LEU A 330 5.79 0.72 31.92
N ARG A 331 6.92 0.01 32.01
CA ARG A 331 7.32 -0.99 31.01
C ARG A 331 6.31 -2.14 30.91
N LEU A 332 5.85 -2.64 32.05
CA LEU A 332 4.84 -3.71 32.10
C LEU A 332 3.48 -3.23 31.56
N LEU A 333 3.07 -2.00 31.86
CA LEU A 333 1.84 -1.40 31.34
C LEU A 333 1.90 -1.30 29.81
N PHE A 334 3.03 -0.83 29.25
CA PHE A 334 3.23 -0.77 27.81
C PHE A 334 3.18 -2.17 27.16
N ALA A 335 3.84 -3.16 27.75
CA ALA A 335 3.77 -4.54 27.28
C ALA A 335 2.33 -5.07 27.32
N LYS A 336 1.59 -4.84 28.42
CA LYS A 336 0.21 -5.30 28.58
C LYS A 336 -0.76 -4.62 27.61
N MET A 337 -0.59 -3.33 27.35
CA MET A 337 -1.40 -2.60 26.35
C MET A 337 -1.17 -3.12 24.93
N ASN A 338 0.07 -3.45 24.59
CA ASN A 338 0.40 -4.02 23.28
C ASN A 338 -0.05 -5.50 23.15
N GLU A 339 0.09 -6.31 24.19
CA GLU A 339 -0.39 -7.71 24.19
C GLU A 339 -1.91 -7.83 24.05
N GLN A 340 -2.68 -6.96 24.74
CA GLN A 340 -4.14 -6.97 24.60
C GLN A 340 -4.60 -6.59 23.17
N THR A 341 -3.78 -5.81 22.46
CA THR A 341 -4.04 -5.47 21.06
C THR A 341 -3.88 -6.69 20.15
N GLU A 342 -2.88 -7.53 20.40
CA GLU A 342 -2.63 -8.75 19.61
C GLU A 342 -3.66 -9.87 19.89
N ARG A 343 -4.11 -10.04 21.14
CA ARG A 343 -5.16 -11.02 21.48
C ARG A 343 -6.51 -10.70 20.84
N ARG A 344 -6.87 -9.40 20.74
CA ARG A 344 -8.12 -8.96 20.08
C ARG A 344 -8.09 -9.18 18.56
N LYS A 345 -6.94 -8.98 17.91
CA LYS A 345 -6.78 -9.29 16.47
C LYS A 345 -7.03 -10.78 16.17
N GLN A 346 -6.62 -11.69 17.06
CA GLN A 346 -6.84 -13.12 16.89
C GLN A 346 -8.32 -13.54 17.04
N SER A 347 -9.10 -12.88 17.90
CA SER A 347 -10.55 -13.12 18.02
C SER A 347 -11.38 -12.54 16.87
N ASP A 348 -10.98 -11.39 16.32
CA ASP A 348 -11.74 -10.74 15.24
C ASP A 348 -11.53 -11.45 13.89
N THR A 349 -10.34 -12.03 13.68
CA THR A 349 -10.03 -12.80 12.46
C THR A 349 -10.81 -14.13 12.43
N THR A 350 -11.06 -14.75 13.57
CA THR A 350 -11.85 -16.00 13.68
C THR A 350 -13.35 -15.76 13.51
N SER A 351 -13.86 -14.58 13.90
CA SER A 351 -15.25 -14.17 13.64
C SER A 351 -15.50 -13.79 12.18
N SER A 352 -14.54 -13.19 11.47
CA SER A 352 -14.71 -12.77 10.08
C SER A 352 -14.77 -13.96 9.11
N VAL A 353 -14.03 -15.04 9.38
CA VAL A 353 -14.01 -16.25 8.54
C VAL A 353 -15.35 -17.03 8.61
N GLN A 354 -16.09 -16.92 9.71
CA GLN A 354 -17.41 -17.54 9.86
C GLN A 354 -18.54 -16.76 9.15
N ALA A 355 -18.37 -15.47 8.90
CA ALA A 355 -19.36 -14.65 8.21
C ALA A 355 -19.31 -14.81 6.68
N GLU A 356 -18.14 -15.12 6.10
CA GLU A 356 -17.98 -15.35 4.65
C GLU A 356 -18.47 -16.73 4.19
N SER A 357 -18.64 -17.71 5.10
CA SER A 357 -19.11 -19.06 4.75
C SER A 357 -20.63 -19.18 4.55
N GLN A 358 -21.40 -18.10 4.75
CA GLN A 358 -22.87 -18.10 4.65
C GLN A 358 -23.43 -17.38 3.40
N LEU A 359 -22.59 -16.94 2.47
CA LEU A 359 -23.01 -16.29 1.22
C LEU A 359 -22.68 -17.16 0.01
N THR A 360 -23.33 -18.31 -0.11
CA THR A 360 -23.44 -19.03 -1.39
C THR A 360 -24.76 -18.65 -2.07
N PRO A 361 -24.76 -18.18 -3.34
CA PRO A 361 -25.99 -17.90 -4.06
C PRO A 361 -26.66 -19.22 -4.50
N PRO A 362 -28.01 -19.27 -4.59
CA PRO A 362 -28.69 -20.43 -5.14
C PRO A 362 -28.38 -20.56 -6.62
N SER A 363 -28.06 -21.78 -7.06
CA SER A 363 -27.86 -22.06 -8.48
C SER A 363 -29.19 -21.93 -9.21
N PHE A 364 -29.17 -21.22 -10.34
CA PHE A 364 -30.22 -21.27 -11.36
C PHE A 364 -29.72 -22.08 -12.54
#